data_AF-A0AAN8UQB7-F1
#
_entry.id   AF-A0AAN8UQB7-F1
#
_cell.length_a   1.000
_cell.length_b   1.000
_cell.length_c   1.000
_cell.angle_alpha   90.00
_cell.angle_beta   90.00
_cell.angle_gamma   90.00
#
_symmetry.space_group_name_H-M   'P 1'
#
loop_
_entity.id
_entity.type
_entity.pdbx_description
1 polymer ?
#
loop_
_entity_poly.entity_id
_entity_poly.type
_entity_poly.pdbx_seq_one_letter_code
_entity_poly.pdbx_strand_id
1 'polypeptide(L)'
;MQANSMNRNQSQPATATSNADRRGKHRIAAEVKRLEQEIKYLEEELEQLEKIENASAACKELLSNVETKPDPLLPVTNGPANPSWDRWFEGPQESKEQKNLQERDGADGMSHES
;
A
#
# COMPACT_ATOMS: atom_id res chain seq x y z
N MET A 1 -33.14 67.92 52.90
CA MET A 1 -31.77 67.39 53.10
C MET A 1 -31.88 65.89 53.30
N GLN A 2 -30.91 65.15 52.74
CA GLN A 2 -30.57 63.74 52.96
C GLN A 2 -31.56 62.70 52.38
N ALA A 3 -31.14 61.60 51.74
CA ALA A 3 -29.93 61.24 51.00
C ALA A 3 -30.28 59.94 50.25
N ASN A 4 -29.86 59.83 49.00
CA ASN A 4 -29.81 58.57 48.25
C ASN A 4 -29.03 57.51 49.01
N SER A 5 -29.47 56.24 48.94
CA SER A 5 -28.53 55.11 48.85
C SER A 5 -29.21 53.87 48.28
N MET A 6 -29.24 53.76 46.95
CA MET A 6 -29.48 52.49 46.26
C MET A 6 -28.19 51.68 46.31
N ASN A 7 -28.02 50.83 47.32
CA ASN A 7 -26.98 49.81 47.30
C ASN A 7 -27.45 48.61 46.46
N ARG A 8 -27.25 48.71 45.14
CA ARG A 8 -27.39 47.60 44.20
C ARG A 8 -26.08 46.81 44.19
N ASN A 9 -25.85 46.01 45.23
CA ASN A 9 -24.88 44.92 45.14
C ASN A 9 -25.45 43.85 44.21
N GLN A 10 -25.23 44.01 42.91
CA GLN A 10 -25.36 42.94 41.93
C GLN A 10 -24.31 41.87 42.25
N SER A 11 -24.72 40.84 42.98
CA SER A 11 -24.00 39.57 43.02
C SER A 11 -23.99 38.99 41.61
N GLN A 12 -22.85 39.10 40.92
CA GLN A 12 -22.61 38.37 39.68
C GLN A 12 -22.75 36.86 39.95
N PRO A 13 -23.32 36.08 39.00
CA PRO A 13 -23.58 34.67 39.24
C PRO A 13 -22.26 33.88 39.27
N ALA A 14 -21.94 33.29 40.42
CA ALA A 14 -20.80 32.37 40.62
C ALA A 14 -20.79 31.14 39.67
N THR A 15 -21.83 30.97 38.85
CA THR A 15 -21.99 29.89 37.88
C THR A 15 -21.29 30.15 36.55
N ALA A 16 -21.05 31.41 36.16
CA ALA A 16 -20.39 31.72 34.89
C ALA A 16 -18.89 31.44 34.92
N THR A 17 -18.24 31.73 36.05
CA THR A 17 -16.81 31.48 36.30
C THR A 17 -16.50 29.99 36.46
N SER A 18 -17.35 29.24 37.15
CA SER A 18 -17.15 27.79 37.34
C SER A 18 -17.29 26.98 36.04
N ASN A 19 -18.21 27.36 35.14
CA ASN A 19 -18.36 26.71 33.83
C ASN A 19 -17.17 27.01 32.89
N ALA A 20 -16.62 28.22 32.94
CA ALA A 20 -15.43 28.57 32.16
C ALA A 20 -14.19 27.80 32.63
N ASP A 21 -14.02 27.65 33.95
CA ASP A 21 -12.97 26.85 34.58
C ASP A 21 -13.07 25.36 34.22
N ARG A 22 -14.29 24.79 34.24
CA ARG A 22 -14.52 23.39 33.81
C ARG A 22 -14.19 23.16 32.34
N ARG A 23 -14.54 24.08 31.44
CA ARG A 23 -14.19 23.97 30.01
C ARG A 23 -12.68 24.01 29.79
N GLY A 24 -11.96 24.87 30.51
CA GLY A 24 -10.50 24.91 30.48
C GLY A 24 -9.89 23.59 30.95
N LYS A 25 -10.38 23.05 32.06
CA LYS A 25 -9.98 21.74 32.61
C LYS A 25 -10.23 20.60 31.62
N HIS A 26 -11.39 20.57 30.97
CA HIS A 26 -11.70 19.56 29.95
C HIS A 26 -10.78 19.66 28.74
N ARG A 27 -10.45 20.87 28.29
CA ARG A 27 -9.50 21.07 27.19
C ARG A 27 -8.11 20.55 27.55
N ILE A 28 -7.63 20.87 28.75
CA ILE A 28 -6.33 20.37 29.24
C ILE A 28 -6.36 18.84 29.33
N ALA A 29 -7.41 18.25 29.91
CA ALA A 29 -7.53 16.80 30.02
C ALA A 29 -7.60 16.10 28.66
N ALA A 30 -8.25 16.71 27.65
CA ALA A 30 -8.29 16.17 26.30
C ALA A 30 -6.90 16.19 25.64
N GLU A 31 -6.15 17.28 25.81
CA GLU A 31 -4.79 17.37 25.28
C GLU A 31 -3.84 16.38 25.95
N VAL A 32 -3.95 16.22 27.28
CA VAL A 32 -3.18 15.20 28.02
C VAL A 32 -3.48 13.80 27.47
N LYS A 33 -4.76 13.43 27.32
CA LYS A 33 -5.13 12.13 26.75
C LYS A 33 -4.62 11.93 25.33
N ARG A 34 -4.63 13.00 24.51
CA ARG A 34 -4.09 12.94 23.15
C ARG A 34 -2.59 12.67 23.16
N LEU A 35 -1.84 13.34 24.04
CA LEU A 35 -0.41 13.12 24.20
C LEU A 35 -0.08 11.74 24.79
N GLU A 36 -0.85 11.26 25.77
CA GLU A 36 -0.72 9.89 26.30
C GLU A 36 -0.91 8.84 25.20
N GLN A 37 -1.89 9.05 24.32
CA GLN A 37 -2.14 8.16 23.19
C GLN A 37 -1.00 8.20 22.16
N GLU A 38 -0.45 9.39 21.88
CA GLU A 38 0.71 9.56 21.00
C GLU A 38 1.94 8.83 21.54
N ILE A 39 2.21 8.97 22.84
CA ILE A 39 3.31 8.26 23.53
C ILE A 39 3.15 6.76 23.34
N LYS A 40 1.94 6.24 23.61
CA LYS A 40 1.65 4.82 23.44
C LYS A 40 1.89 4.35 22.00
N TYR A 41 1.45 5.10 20.98
CA TYR A 41 1.69 4.73 19.59
C TYR A 41 3.18 4.70 19.25
N LEU A 42 3.95 5.70 19.71
CA LEU A 42 5.39 5.74 19.48
C LEU A 42 6.13 4.58 20.18
N GLU A 43 5.71 4.22 21.39
CA GLU A 43 6.25 3.05 22.10
C GLU A 43 5.97 1.74 21.33
N GLU A 44 4.76 1.56 20.80
CA GLU A 44 4.38 0.42 19.96
C GLU A 44 5.16 0.38 18.64
N GLU A 45 5.41 1.53 18.01
CA GLU A 45 6.22 1.64 16.78
C GLU A 45 7.69 1.30 17.04
N LEU A 46 8.27 1.75 18.16
CA LEU A 46 9.64 1.41 18.55
C LEU A 46 9.80 -0.09 18.80
N GLU A 47 8.84 -0.72 19.48
CA GLU A 47 8.86 -2.17 19.69
C GLU A 47 8.79 -2.95 18.37
N GLN A 48 8.05 -2.44 17.38
CA GLN A 48 8.00 -3.03 16.04
C GLN A 48 9.34 -2.85 15.30
N LEU A 49 9.94 -1.67 15.37
CA LEU A 49 11.23 -1.37 14.74
C LEU A 49 12.36 -2.26 15.25
N GLU A 50 12.35 -2.64 16.54
CA GLU A 50 13.34 -3.58 17.09
C GLU A 50 13.23 -4.99 16.49
N LYS A 51 12.03 -5.37 16.01
CA LYS A 51 11.76 -6.69 15.41
C LYS A 51 11.99 -6.71 13.91
N ILE A 52 12.08 -5.55 13.25
CA ILE A 52 12.24 -5.45 11.80
C ILE A 52 13.69 -5.77 11.43
N GLU A 53 13.86 -6.56 10.37
CA GLU A 53 15.17 -6.90 9.85
C GLU A 53 15.89 -5.70 9.21
N ASN A 54 17.20 -5.82 9.03
CA ASN A 54 17.98 -4.79 8.36
C ASN A 54 17.46 -4.58 6.92
N ALA A 55 17.31 -3.33 6.50
CA ALA A 55 16.85 -2.98 5.15
C ALA A 55 17.69 -3.65 4.03
N SER A 56 19.00 -3.82 4.22
CA SER A 56 19.86 -4.54 3.27
C SER A 56 19.56 -6.03 3.17
N ALA A 57 19.08 -6.68 4.25
CA ALA A 57 18.62 -8.07 4.21
C ALA A 57 17.32 -8.17 3.42
N ALA A 58 16.32 -7.35 3.78
CA ALA A 58 15.05 -7.26 3.06
C ALA A 58 15.24 -6.98 1.55
N CYS A 59 16.14 -6.05 1.21
CA CYS A 59 16.41 -5.71 -0.19
C CYS A 59 17.09 -6.86 -0.95
N LYS A 60 17.99 -7.61 -0.31
CA LYS A 60 18.62 -8.79 -0.93
C LYS A 60 17.61 -9.90 -1.17
N GLU A 61 16.72 -10.13 -0.20
CA GLU A 61 15.65 -11.11 -0.36
C GLU A 61 14.72 -10.72 -1.53
N LEU A 62 14.30 -9.45 -1.56
CA LEU A 62 13.49 -8.92 -2.65
C LEU A 62 14.17 -9.12 -4.01
N LEU A 63 15.45 -8.77 -4.13
CA LEU A 63 16.21 -8.93 -5.36
C LEU A 63 16.25 -10.41 -5.79
N SER A 64 16.58 -11.31 -4.87
CA SER A 64 16.58 -12.76 -5.12
C SER A 64 15.22 -13.27 -5.60
N ASN A 65 14.12 -12.79 -5.00
CA ASN A 65 12.76 -13.17 -5.39
C ASN A 65 12.40 -12.67 -6.80
N VAL A 66 12.87 -11.48 -7.19
CA VAL A 66 12.63 -10.91 -8.53
C VAL A 66 13.49 -11.59 -9.59
N GLU A 67 14.73 -11.97 -9.27
CA GLU A 67 15.64 -12.61 -10.23
C GLU A 67 15.31 -14.08 -10.50
N THR A 68 14.66 -14.77 -9.57
CA THR A 68 14.38 -16.21 -9.69
C THR A 68 13.13 -16.55 -10.47
N LYS A 69 12.18 -15.60 -10.59
CA LYS A 69 10.93 -15.82 -11.31
C LYS A 69 10.99 -15.08 -12.64
N PRO A 70 10.84 -15.78 -13.76
CA PRO A 70 10.75 -15.09 -15.02
C PRO A 70 9.48 -14.22 -15.06
N ASP A 71 9.47 -13.14 -15.85
CA ASP A 71 8.32 -12.26 -16.07
C ASP A 71 8.17 -12.01 -17.57
N PRO A 72 7.03 -12.40 -18.19
CA PRO A 72 6.82 -12.27 -19.63
C PRO A 72 6.60 -10.82 -20.09
N LEU A 73 6.35 -9.89 -19.17
CA LEU A 73 6.17 -8.47 -19.48
C LEU A 73 7.49 -7.70 -19.52
N LEU A 74 8.58 -8.32 -19.06
CA LEU A 74 9.89 -7.69 -19.06
C LEU A 74 10.65 -8.02 -20.37
N PRO A 75 11.33 -7.03 -20.99
CA PRO A 75 12.12 -7.26 -22.21
C PRO A 75 13.23 -8.29 -22.04
N VAL A 76 13.73 -8.44 -20.81
CA VAL A 76 14.74 -9.42 -20.42
C VAL A 76 14.28 -10.06 -19.12
N THR A 77 14.17 -11.38 -19.13
CA THR A 77 13.76 -12.17 -17.98
C THR A 77 14.85 -13.18 -17.62
N ASN A 78 15.13 -13.33 -16.32
CA ASN A 78 16.03 -14.36 -15.82
C ASN A 78 15.23 -15.61 -15.47
N GLY A 79 15.73 -16.79 -15.87
CA GLY A 79 15.06 -18.08 -15.64
C GLY A 79 14.40 -18.68 -16.90
N PRO A 80 14.03 -19.97 -16.86
CA PRO A 80 13.46 -20.67 -18.00
C PRO A 80 12.08 -20.11 -18.36
N ALA A 81 11.86 -19.82 -19.65
CA ALA A 81 10.57 -19.36 -20.13
C ALA A 81 9.47 -20.36 -19.74
N ASN A 82 8.36 -19.85 -19.21
CA ASN A 82 7.20 -20.68 -18.85
C ASN A 82 6.34 -20.93 -20.10
N PRO A 83 6.29 -22.15 -20.66
CA PRO A 83 5.58 -22.42 -21.91
C PRO A 83 4.07 -22.18 -21.82
N SER A 84 3.50 -22.15 -20.60
CA SER A 84 2.07 -21.83 -20.41
C SER A 84 1.73 -20.37 -20.74
N TRP A 85 2.73 -19.50 -20.85
CA TRP A 85 2.57 -18.09 -21.23
C TRP A 85 2.43 -17.89 -22.73
N ASP A 86 2.91 -18.82 -23.55
CA ASP A 86 2.82 -18.72 -25.02
C ASP A 86 1.35 -18.60 -25.47
N ARG A 87 0.42 -19.22 -24.73
CA ARG A 87 -1.03 -19.08 -24.95
C ARG A 87 -1.53 -17.63 -24.82
N TRP A 88 -0.89 -16.83 -23.97
CA TRP A 88 -1.31 -15.45 -23.67
C TRP A 88 -0.55 -14.40 -24.47
N PHE A 89 0.71 -14.67 -24.85
CA PHE A 89 1.59 -13.67 -25.46
C PHE A 89 2.01 -13.97 -26.91
N GLU A 90 1.97 -15.21 -27.41
CA GLU A 90 2.39 -15.52 -28.80
C GLU A 90 1.29 -15.28 -29.87
N GLY A 91 0.08 -14.90 -29.47
CA GLY A 91 -1.04 -14.68 -30.40
C GLY A 91 -1.58 -15.97 -31.06
N PRO A 92 -2.58 -15.85 -31.95
CA PRO A 92 -3.24 -17.01 -32.56
C PRO A 92 -2.28 -17.89 -33.37
N GLN A 93 -2.22 -19.19 -33.06
CA GLN A 93 -1.32 -20.18 -33.69
C GLN A 93 -1.67 -20.50 -35.16
N GLU A 94 -2.82 -20.02 -35.66
CA GLU A 94 -3.37 -20.34 -36.99
C GLU A 94 -2.44 -19.93 -38.15
N SER A 95 -1.54 -18.97 -37.93
CA SER A 95 -0.59 -18.50 -38.97
C SER A 95 0.55 -19.48 -39.27
N LYS A 96 0.85 -20.43 -38.36
CA LYS A 96 1.91 -21.43 -38.56
C LYS A 96 1.39 -22.65 -39.32
N GLU A 97 0.12 -23.00 -39.17
CA GLU A 97 -0.50 -24.17 -39.81
C GLU A 97 -0.76 -23.95 -41.31
N GLN A 98 -1.12 -22.72 -41.71
CA GLN A 98 -1.38 -22.40 -43.12
C GLN A 98 -0.13 -22.45 -44.00
N LYS A 99 1.07 -22.29 -43.44
CA LYS A 99 2.34 -22.39 -44.19
C LYS A 99 2.77 -23.85 -44.41
N ASN A 100 2.45 -24.73 -43.47
CA ASN A 100 2.78 -26.16 -43.54
C ASN A 100 1.85 -26.94 -44.47
N LEU A 101 0.65 -26.44 -44.75
CA LEU A 101 -0.27 -27.04 -45.72
C LEU A 101 0.16 -26.77 -47.17
N GLN A 102 0.77 -25.61 -47.45
CA GLN A 102 1.21 -25.26 -48.80
C GLN A 102 2.44 -26.06 -49.27
N GLU A 103 3.24 -26.58 -48.33
CA GLU A 103 4.48 -27.30 -48.64
C GLU A 103 4.27 -28.81 -48.85
N ARG A 104 3.08 -29.34 -48.51
CA ARG A 104 2.74 -30.76 -48.71
C ARG A 104 2.22 -31.09 -50.11
N ASP A 105 1.76 -30.11 -50.87
CA ASP A 105 1.18 -30.34 -52.20
C ASP A 105 2.22 -30.32 -53.35
N GLY A 106 3.53 -30.20 -53.04
CA GLY A 106 4.60 -30.03 -54.02
C GLY A 106 5.51 -31.23 -54.30
N ALA A 107 5.30 -32.39 -53.66
CA ALA A 107 6.31 -33.46 -53.62
C ALA A 107 5.87 -34.84 -54.15
N ASP A 108 4.80 -34.93 -54.95
CA ASP A 108 4.41 -36.16 -55.64
C ASP A 108 4.57 -36.01 -57.16
N GLY A 109 5.76 -36.32 -57.67
CA GLY A 109 5.98 -36.24 -59.12
C GLY A 109 7.40 -36.49 -59.60
N MET A 110 8.10 -37.54 -59.15
CA MET A 110 9.17 -38.11 -59.98
C MET A 110 9.20 -39.64 -59.87
N SER A 111 8.71 -40.21 -60.96
CA SER A 111 8.49 -41.61 -61.30
C SER A 111 9.70 -42.54 -61.09
N HIS A 112 9.36 -43.78 -60.73
CA HIS A 112 10.01 -45.01 -61.20
C HIS A 112 10.52 -44.87 -62.64
N GLU A 113 11.77 -45.27 -62.92
CA GLU A 113 12.05 -46.34 -63.90
C GLU A 113 13.51 -46.84 -63.74
N SER A 114 13.72 -48.08 -64.18
CA SER A 114 14.81 -49.02 -63.91
C SER A 114 16.22 -48.65 -64.36
#